data_AF-A0ABD0LH34-F1
#
_entry.id   AF-A0ABD0LH34-F1
#
_cell.length_a   1.000
_cell.length_b   1.000
_cell.length_c   1.000
_cell.angle_alpha   90.00
_cell.angle_beta   90.00
_cell.angle_gamma   90.00
#
_symmetry.space_group_name_H-M   'P 1'
#
loop_
_entity.id
_entity.type
_entity.pdbx_description
1 polymer ?
#
loop_
_entity_poly.entity_id
_entity_poly.type
_entity_poly.pdbx_seq_one_letter_code
_entity_poly.pdbx_strand_id
1 'polypeptide(L)'
;GIAAADQVGCNLGRPYTIPRKTSLSELDRKASIKDIKKSRIEWATARTDIEKRVEEELWRVDKEKMDYFNTCLTSLHRIPLGRIFDAHQNLIDKTFLQGRCERQKRVLYDCEVNSSWYKELSERIHAQYGTDDEEMNELLRRIRLRFKLSPTEPKYGKAKMALIAMSMPATEICHIHIQRALDFILQKVMDAPPETLAVWLATRGLPY
;
A
#
# COMPACT_ATOMS: atom_id res chain seq x y z
N GLY A 1 -16.08 56.47 -50.11
CA GLY A 1 -17.08 55.56 -49.53
C GLY A 1 -17.86 56.31 -48.48
N ILE A 2 -19.09 56.66 -48.85
CA ILE A 2 -20.30 57.06 -48.11
C ILE A 2 -20.18 57.36 -46.60
N ALA A 3 -20.60 58.60 -46.27
CA ALA A 3 -20.99 59.11 -44.97
C ALA A 3 -22.48 58.83 -44.67
N ALA A 4 -22.83 58.74 -43.37
CA ALA A 4 -24.10 59.09 -42.72
C ALA A 4 -24.11 58.40 -41.33
N ALA A 5 -23.78 59.02 -40.20
CA ALA A 5 -24.54 60.03 -39.45
C ALA A 5 -25.97 60.26 -39.97
N ASP A 6 -26.98 59.73 -39.28
CA ASP A 6 -27.99 60.51 -38.55
C ASP A 6 -29.05 59.58 -37.90
N GLN A 7 -29.81 60.12 -36.95
CA GLN A 7 -31.00 59.55 -36.29
C GLN A 7 -30.79 58.80 -34.94
N VAL A 8 -30.29 59.56 -33.97
CA VAL A 8 -30.79 59.46 -32.59
C VAL A 8 -32.15 60.16 -32.57
N GLY A 9 -33.22 59.38 -32.75
CA GLY A 9 -34.60 59.86 -32.77
C GLY A 9 -35.38 59.41 -31.52
N CYS A 10 -35.72 60.39 -30.70
CA CYS A 10 -36.54 60.35 -29.49
C CYS A 10 -37.67 59.30 -29.46
N ASN A 11 -37.70 58.46 -28.42
CA ASN A 11 -38.93 57.80 -27.96
C ASN A 11 -38.94 57.70 -26.42
N LEU A 12 -38.74 58.84 -25.76
CA LEU A 12 -39.19 59.03 -24.38
C LEU A 12 -40.69 59.36 -24.43
N GLY A 13 -41.54 58.48 -23.89
CA GLY A 13 -42.92 58.84 -23.52
C GLY A 13 -44.07 58.10 -24.20
N ARG A 14 -44.06 56.77 -24.29
CA ARG A 14 -45.34 56.03 -24.32
C ARG A 14 -45.63 55.48 -22.92
N PRO A 15 -46.75 55.88 -22.27
CA PRO A 15 -47.17 55.24 -21.04
C PRO A 15 -47.38 53.74 -21.31
N TYR A 16 -46.81 52.91 -20.45
CA TYR A 16 -46.99 51.46 -20.49
C TYR A 16 -48.49 51.16 -20.31
N THR A 17 -49.18 50.79 -21.39
CA THR A 17 -50.57 50.35 -21.30
C THR A 17 -50.58 48.98 -20.63
N ILE A 18 -50.96 48.95 -19.35
CA ILE A 18 -51.30 47.70 -18.65
C ILE A 18 -52.40 47.03 -19.47
N PRO A 19 -52.21 45.81 -20.00
CA PRO A 19 -53.28 45.12 -20.68
C PRO A 19 -54.46 44.96 -19.71
N ARG A 20 -55.58 45.56 -20.08
CA ARG A 20 -56.86 45.50 -19.37
C ARG A 20 -57.18 44.03 -19.17
N LYS A 21 -57.30 43.58 -17.91
CA LYS A 21 -57.69 42.19 -17.57
C LYS A 21 -58.98 41.86 -18.30
N THR A 22 -58.88 41.13 -19.41
CA THR A 22 -60.03 40.54 -20.08
C THR A 22 -60.62 39.57 -19.07
N SER A 23 -61.82 39.86 -18.58
CA SER A 23 -62.57 38.95 -17.72
C SER A 23 -62.90 37.70 -18.55
N LEU A 24 -62.01 36.70 -18.48
CA LEU A 24 -62.30 35.34 -18.93
C LEU A 24 -63.67 34.95 -18.37
N SER A 25 -64.57 34.52 -19.25
CA SER A 25 -65.91 34.10 -18.84
C SER A 25 -65.78 32.99 -17.78
N GLU A 26 -66.74 32.90 -16.86
CA GLU A 26 -66.68 31.88 -15.80
C GLU A 26 -66.61 30.45 -16.35
N LEU A 27 -67.11 30.23 -17.57
CA LEU A 27 -67.02 28.97 -18.29
C LEU A 27 -65.57 28.67 -18.73
N ASP A 28 -64.85 29.66 -19.26
CA ASP A 28 -63.44 29.51 -19.67
C ASP A 28 -62.52 29.29 -18.46
N ARG A 29 -62.81 29.93 -17.32
CA ARG A 29 -62.10 29.68 -16.06
C ARG A 29 -62.35 28.26 -15.54
N LYS A 30 -63.60 27.77 -15.60
CA LYS A 30 -63.95 26.42 -15.19
C LYS A 30 -63.33 25.36 -16.10
N ALA A 31 -63.24 25.60 -17.41
CA ALA A 31 -62.55 24.74 -18.36
C ALA A 31 -61.03 24.70 -18.07
N SER A 32 -60.39 25.86 -17.91
CA SER A 32 -58.96 25.96 -17.58
C SER A 32 -58.60 25.27 -16.26
N ILE A 33 -59.44 25.39 -15.21
CA ILE A 33 -59.21 24.69 -13.94
C ILE A 33 -59.36 23.17 -14.10
N LYS A 34 -60.29 22.69 -14.93
CA LYS A 34 -60.43 21.26 -15.24
C LYS A 34 -59.21 20.74 -15.98
N ASP A 35 -58.67 21.49 -16.94
CA ASP A 35 -57.47 21.13 -17.69
C ASP A 35 -56.23 21.09 -16.78
N ILE A 36 -56.09 22.04 -15.86
CA ILE A 36 -55.03 22.04 -14.85
C ILE A 36 -55.14 20.82 -13.92
N LYS A 37 -56.36 20.45 -13.51
CA LYS A 37 -56.58 19.25 -12.68
C LYS A 37 -56.27 17.97 -13.44
N LYS A 38 -56.69 17.87 -14.70
CA LYS A 38 -56.40 16.72 -15.57
C LYS A 38 -54.89 16.57 -15.78
N SER A 39 -54.21 17.67 -16.13
CA SER A 39 -52.75 17.68 -16.27
C SER A 39 -52.04 17.28 -14.98
N ARG A 40 -52.49 17.74 -13.81
CA ARG A 40 -51.92 17.31 -12.52
C ARG A 40 -52.06 15.80 -12.27
N ILE A 41 -53.19 15.22 -12.64
CA ILE A 41 -53.41 13.76 -12.51
C ILE A 41 -52.49 13.03 -13.48
N GLU A 42 -52.40 13.46 -14.73
CA GLU A 42 -51.48 12.88 -15.74
C GLU A 42 -50.02 12.96 -15.29
N TRP A 43 -49.59 14.09 -14.71
CA TRP A 43 -48.25 14.24 -14.14
C TRP A 43 -48.00 13.34 -12.92
N ALA A 44 -49.01 13.17 -12.06
CA ALA A 44 -48.92 12.27 -10.92
C ALA A 44 -48.78 10.81 -11.38
N THR A 45 -49.57 10.38 -12.36
CA THR A 45 -49.49 9.04 -12.95
C THR A 45 -48.18 8.80 -13.69
N ALA A 46 -47.72 9.78 -14.49
CA ALA A 46 -46.43 9.68 -15.17
C ALA A 46 -45.27 9.58 -14.17
N ARG A 47 -45.35 10.31 -13.05
CA ARG A 47 -44.36 10.24 -11.98
C ARG A 47 -44.33 8.86 -11.32
N THR A 48 -45.49 8.30 -10.96
CA THR A 48 -45.55 6.95 -10.37
C THR A 48 -45.05 5.88 -11.34
N ASP A 49 -45.33 6.02 -12.64
CA ASP A 49 -44.85 5.09 -13.66
C ASP A 49 -43.34 5.17 -13.85
N ILE A 50 -42.75 6.37 -13.78
CA ILE A 50 -41.30 6.56 -13.83
C ILE A 50 -40.65 6.00 -12.57
N GLU A 51 -41.19 6.29 -11.38
CA GLU A 51 -40.68 5.77 -10.10
C GLU A 51 -40.67 4.23 -10.12
N LYS A 52 -41.75 3.61 -10.57
CA LYS A 52 -41.85 2.15 -10.70
C LYS A 52 -40.83 1.58 -11.69
N ARG A 53 -40.67 2.21 -12.87
CA ARG A 53 -39.67 1.77 -13.86
C ARG A 53 -38.24 1.89 -13.33
N VAL A 54 -37.94 2.98 -12.62
CA VAL A 54 -36.62 3.18 -12.01
C VAL A 54 -36.35 2.12 -10.94
N GLU A 55 -37.34 1.77 -10.13
CA GLU A 55 -37.20 0.73 -9.11
C GLU A 55 -37.01 -0.67 -9.74
N GLU A 56 -37.75 -0.99 -10.79
CA GLU A 56 -37.59 -2.24 -11.56
C GLU A 56 -36.19 -2.32 -12.21
N GLU A 57 -35.70 -1.23 -12.79
CA GLU A 57 -34.36 -1.13 -13.38
C GLU A 57 -33.26 -1.27 -12.33
N LEU A 58 -33.39 -0.58 -11.19
CA LEU A 58 -32.46 -0.70 -10.07
C LEU A 58 -32.39 -2.14 -9.56
N TRP A 59 -33.54 -2.79 -9.38
CA TRP A 59 -33.60 -4.18 -8.95
C TRP A 59 -32.96 -5.12 -9.98
N ARG A 60 -33.19 -4.90 -11.28
CA ARG A 60 -32.57 -5.71 -12.33
C ARG A 60 -31.05 -5.57 -12.33
N VAL A 61 -30.54 -4.34 -12.23
CA VAL A 61 -29.08 -4.09 -12.18
C VAL A 61 -28.48 -4.75 -10.94
N ASP A 62 -29.11 -4.61 -9.78
CA ASP A 62 -28.60 -5.19 -8.54
C ASP A 62 -28.56 -6.73 -8.61
N LYS A 63 -29.62 -7.34 -9.16
CA LYS A 63 -29.67 -8.78 -9.41
C LYS A 63 -28.58 -9.25 -10.37
N GLU A 64 -28.41 -8.57 -11.51
CA GLU A 64 -27.35 -8.90 -12.48
C GLU A 64 -25.94 -8.77 -11.87
N LYS A 65 -25.72 -7.75 -11.04
CA LYS A 65 -24.45 -7.56 -10.32
C LYS A 65 -24.21 -8.66 -9.30
N MET A 66 -25.23 -9.06 -8.55
CA MET A 66 -25.14 -10.15 -7.58
C MET A 66 -24.93 -11.51 -8.26
N ASP A 67 -25.59 -11.77 -9.38
CA ASP A 67 -25.40 -13.00 -10.15
C ASP A 67 -23.98 -13.08 -10.74
N TYR A 68 -23.46 -11.97 -11.28
CA TYR A 68 -22.08 -11.88 -11.72
C TYR A 68 -21.10 -12.12 -10.56
N PHE A 69 -21.32 -11.46 -9.42
CA PHE A 69 -20.50 -11.63 -8.23
C PHE A 69 -20.50 -13.08 -7.72
N ASN A 70 -21.67 -13.73 -7.69
CA ASN A 70 -21.81 -15.14 -7.30
C ASN A 70 -21.10 -16.08 -8.29
N THR A 71 -21.11 -15.75 -9.58
CA THR A 71 -20.36 -16.49 -10.61
C THR A 71 -18.84 -16.34 -10.40
N CYS A 72 -18.38 -15.14 -10.06
CA CYS A 72 -16.99 -14.90 -9.70
C CYS A 72 -16.60 -15.63 -8.40
N LEU A 73 -17.44 -15.60 -7.36
CA LEU A 73 -17.21 -16.31 -6.11
C LEU A 73 -17.15 -17.82 -6.30
N THR A 74 -18.05 -18.39 -7.08
CA THR A 74 -17.99 -19.83 -7.40
C THR A 74 -16.75 -20.19 -8.19
N SER A 75 -16.26 -19.30 -9.06
CA SER A 75 -14.95 -19.48 -9.72
C SER A 75 -13.79 -19.44 -8.73
N LEU A 76 -13.85 -18.58 -7.70
CA LEU A 76 -12.85 -18.47 -6.64
C LEU A 76 -12.86 -19.68 -5.70
N HIS A 77 -14.03 -20.23 -5.37
CA HIS A 77 -14.18 -21.46 -4.58
C HIS A 77 -13.58 -22.70 -5.28
N ARG A 78 -13.48 -22.68 -6.61
CA ARG A 78 -12.81 -23.74 -7.39
C ARG A 78 -11.29 -23.64 -7.38
N ILE A 79 -10.73 -22.52 -6.92
CA ILE A 79 -9.29 -22.36 -6.78
C ILE A 79 -8.91 -22.89 -5.38
N PRO A 80 -8.19 -24.02 -5.29
CA PRO A 80 -7.73 -24.49 -4.00
C PRO A 80 -6.84 -23.43 -3.36
N LEU A 81 -7.05 -23.15 -2.06
CA LEU A 81 -6.29 -22.17 -1.27
C LEU A 81 -4.78 -22.31 -1.48
N GLY A 82 -4.27 -23.54 -1.63
CA GLY A 82 -2.87 -23.81 -1.95
C GLY A 82 -2.37 -23.05 -3.18
N ARG A 83 -3.15 -22.97 -4.27
CA ARG A 83 -2.76 -22.21 -5.47
C ARG A 83 -2.74 -20.69 -5.25
N ILE A 84 -3.58 -20.17 -4.36
CA ILE A 84 -3.58 -18.75 -4.01
C ILE A 84 -2.32 -18.45 -3.19
N PHE A 85 -1.99 -19.30 -2.22
CA PHE A 85 -0.76 -19.21 -1.44
C PHE A 85 0.48 -19.38 -2.32
N ASP A 86 0.50 -20.34 -3.25
CA ASP A 86 1.60 -20.55 -4.19
C ASP A 86 1.76 -19.33 -5.11
N ALA A 87 0.67 -18.76 -5.64
CA ALA A 87 0.74 -17.56 -6.46
C ALA A 87 1.24 -16.34 -5.68
N HIS A 88 0.80 -16.20 -4.43
CA HIS A 88 1.24 -15.13 -3.54
C HIS A 88 2.72 -15.30 -3.15
N GLN A 89 3.14 -16.52 -2.81
CA GLN A 89 4.53 -16.85 -2.51
C GLN A 89 5.42 -16.60 -3.73
N ASN A 90 4.99 -17.00 -4.94
CA ASN A 90 5.71 -16.71 -6.18
C ASN A 90 5.79 -15.21 -6.48
N LEU A 91 4.75 -14.42 -6.15
CA LEU A 91 4.77 -12.96 -6.30
C LEU A 91 5.72 -12.33 -5.28
N ILE A 92 5.69 -12.77 -4.02
CA ILE A 92 6.63 -12.36 -2.97
C ILE A 92 8.04 -12.71 -3.40
N ASP A 93 8.30 -13.93 -3.86
CA ASP A 93 9.63 -14.38 -4.29
C ASP A 93 10.11 -13.56 -5.50
N LYS A 94 9.26 -13.30 -6.50
CA LYS A 94 9.60 -12.44 -7.64
C LYS A 94 9.91 -11.01 -7.23
N THR A 95 9.09 -10.42 -6.37
CA THR A 95 9.27 -9.03 -5.90
C THR A 95 10.46 -8.89 -4.93
N PHE A 96 10.69 -9.88 -4.07
CA PHE A 96 11.89 -9.96 -3.23
C PHE A 96 13.15 -10.15 -4.07
N LEU A 97 13.16 -11.05 -5.04
CA LEU A 97 14.33 -11.32 -5.90
C LEU A 97 14.65 -10.12 -6.81
N GLN A 98 13.64 -9.47 -7.40
CA GLN A 98 13.82 -8.27 -8.22
C GLN A 98 14.26 -7.07 -7.36
N GLY A 99 13.62 -6.85 -6.21
CA GLY A 99 13.95 -5.75 -5.29
C GLY A 99 15.35 -5.88 -4.68
N ARG A 100 15.81 -7.11 -4.40
CA ARG A 100 17.20 -7.35 -3.94
C ARG A 100 18.21 -7.10 -5.06
N CYS A 101 17.98 -7.56 -6.29
CA CYS A 101 18.93 -7.36 -7.39
C CYS A 101 19.15 -5.88 -7.71
N GLU A 102 18.11 -5.05 -7.68
CA GLU A 102 18.22 -3.62 -8.02
C GLU A 102 18.79 -2.76 -6.88
N ARG A 103 18.51 -3.10 -5.61
CA ARG A 103 19.19 -2.48 -4.46
C ARG A 103 20.63 -2.98 -4.29
N GLN A 104 20.90 -4.27 -4.54
CA GLN A 104 22.25 -4.84 -4.49
C GLN A 104 23.15 -4.25 -5.58
N LYS A 105 22.67 -4.06 -6.81
CA LYS A 105 23.48 -3.45 -7.88
C LYS A 105 23.97 -2.03 -7.56
N ARG A 106 23.28 -1.27 -6.70
CA ARG A 106 23.72 0.06 -6.26
C ARG A 106 24.68 0.05 -5.05
N VAL A 107 24.77 -1.05 -4.30
CA VAL A 107 25.62 -1.17 -3.10
C VAL A 107 26.84 -2.09 -3.34
N LEU A 108 26.81 -2.93 -4.38
CA LEU A 108 27.85 -3.92 -4.65
C LEU A 108 29.20 -3.36 -5.13
N TYR A 109 29.31 -2.05 -5.42
CA TYR A 109 30.54 -1.52 -6.02
C TYR A 109 31.61 -1.04 -5.03
N ASP A 110 31.32 -0.87 -3.72
CA ASP A 110 32.31 -0.27 -2.79
C ASP A 110 32.56 -1.04 -1.48
N CYS A 111 32.05 -2.25 -1.31
CA CYS A 111 32.37 -3.06 -0.12
C CYS A 111 33.69 -3.81 -0.35
N GLU A 112 34.81 -3.12 -0.17
CA GLU A 112 36.12 -3.76 -0.05
C GLU A 112 36.08 -4.81 1.07
N VAL A 113 36.77 -5.93 0.86
CA VAL A 113 36.90 -7.02 1.84
C VAL A 113 37.86 -6.56 2.96
N ASN A 114 37.40 -5.59 3.76
CA ASN A 114 38.14 -5.02 4.88
C ASN A 114 37.50 -5.39 6.23
N SER A 115 36.69 -6.45 6.28
CA SER A 115 36.28 -7.05 7.55
C SER A 115 37.53 -7.58 8.26
N SER A 116 37.91 -6.96 9.39
CA SER A 116 38.98 -7.42 10.29
C SER A 116 38.79 -8.88 10.69
N TRP A 117 37.54 -9.27 10.90
CA TRP A 117 37.17 -10.64 11.25
C TRP A 117 37.48 -11.66 10.15
N TYR A 118 37.23 -11.35 8.87
CA TYR A 118 37.59 -12.26 7.79
C TYR A 118 39.11 -12.43 7.67
N LYS A 119 39.87 -11.35 7.88
CA LYS A 119 41.35 -11.41 7.89
C LYS A 119 41.83 -12.31 9.02
N GLU A 120 41.34 -12.10 10.24
CA GLU A 120 41.69 -12.93 11.40
C GLU A 120 41.32 -14.41 11.19
N LEU A 121 40.14 -14.68 10.63
CA LEU A 121 39.71 -16.06 10.32
C LEU A 121 40.62 -16.71 9.28
N SER A 122 40.95 -15.98 8.20
CA SER A 122 41.86 -16.47 7.15
C SER A 122 43.24 -16.75 7.72
N GLU A 123 43.78 -15.82 8.52
CA GLU A 123 45.09 -15.96 9.16
C GLU A 123 45.14 -17.16 10.11
N ARG A 124 44.09 -17.37 10.92
CA ARG A 124 44.02 -18.52 11.84
C ARG A 124 43.91 -19.85 11.08
N ILE A 125 43.12 -19.91 10.00
CA ILE A 125 42.98 -21.12 9.18
C ILE A 125 44.30 -21.42 8.46
N HIS A 126 44.94 -20.41 7.85
CA HIS A 126 46.23 -20.57 7.20
C HIS A 126 47.35 -20.91 8.18
N ALA A 127 47.29 -20.41 9.42
CA ALA A 127 48.24 -20.80 10.47
C ALA A 127 48.06 -22.25 10.94
N GLN A 128 46.84 -22.78 10.92
CA GLN A 128 46.54 -24.13 11.42
C GLN A 128 46.70 -25.22 10.36
N TYR A 129 46.32 -24.93 9.11
CA TYR A 129 46.27 -25.91 8.02
C TYR A 129 47.26 -25.61 6.87
N GLY A 130 47.98 -24.50 6.93
CA GLY A 130 48.85 -24.04 5.85
C GLY A 130 48.09 -23.32 4.73
N THR A 131 48.83 -22.73 3.80
CA THR A 131 48.26 -22.01 2.64
C THR A 131 47.94 -22.92 1.46
N ASP A 132 48.40 -24.17 1.47
CA ASP A 132 48.34 -25.09 0.32
C ASP A 132 47.15 -26.06 0.38
N ASP A 133 46.33 -26.01 1.44
CA ASP A 133 45.11 -26.81 1.55
C ASP A 133 44.01 -26.24 0.64
N GLU A 134 43.82 -26.90 -0.52
CA GLU A 134 42.81 -26.50 -1.51
C GLU A 134 41.38 -26.54 -0.97
N GLU A 135 41.06 -27.47 -0.07
CA GLU A 135 39.71 -27.61 0.49
C GLU A 135 39.39 -26.44 1.42
N MET A 136 40.34 -26.07 2.29
CA MET A 136 40.20 -24.93 3.20
C MET A 136 40.20 -23.60 2.45
N ASN A 137 41.02 -23.47 1.40
CA ASN A 137 41.01 -22.28 0.54
C ASN A 137 39.68 -22.13 -0.22
N GLU A 138 39.09 -23.23 -0.70
CA GLU A 138 37.77 -23.20 -1.34
C GLU A 138 36.66 -22.84 -0.33
N LEU A 139 36.74 -23.36 0.90
CA LEU A 139 35.83 -22.99 1.98
C LEU A 139 35.92 -21.49 2.30
N LEU A 140 37.14 -20.96 2.48
CA LEU A 140 37.40 -19.54 2.68
C LEU A 140 36.86 -18.70 1.52
N ARG A 141 37.05 -19.14 0.27
CA ARG A 141 36.53 -18.46 -0.93
C ARG A 141 35.01 -18.40 -0.96
N ARG A 142 34.32 -19.51 -0.62
CA ARG A 142 32.85 -19.57 -0.54
C ARG A 142 32.31 -18.66 0.56
N ILE A 143 32.99 -18.65 1.70
CA ILE A 143 32.64 -17.86 2.87
C ILE A 143 32.90 -16.36 2.64
N ARG A 144 33.97 -15.99 1.93
CA ARG A 144 34.33 -14.62 1.55
C ARG A 144 33.19 -13.87 0.84
N LEU A 145 32.39 -14.56 0.04
CA LEU A 145 31.23 -13.97 -0.65
C LEU A 145 30.15 -13.49 0.32
N ARG A 146 30.04 -14.10 1.51
CA ARG A 146 29.12 -13.68 2.58
C ARG A 146 29.66 -12.45 3.31
N PHE A 147 30.97 -12.26 3.34
CA PHE A 147 31.63 -11.08 3.92
C PHE A 147 31.62 -9.86 3.02
N LYS A 148 31.66 -10.04 1.69
CA LYS A 148 31.46 -8.95 0.72
C LYS A 148 30.10 -8.26 0.81
N LEU A 149 29.12 -8.91 1.43
CA LEU A 149 27.75 -8.41 1.59
C LEU A 149 27.55 -7.65 2.90
N SER A 150 28.49 -7.75 3.83
CA SER A 150 28.43 -6.98 5.07
C SER A 150 29.15 -5.66 4.84
N PRO A 151 28.52 -4.51 5.14
CA PRO A 151 29.27 -3.31 5.40
C PRO A 151 30.39 -3.66 6.39
N THR A 152 31.59 -3.13 6.15
CA THR A 152 32.79 -3.30 6.97
C THR A 152 32.50 -3.14 8.46
N GLU A 153 31.51 -2.31 8.77
CA GLU A 153 30.74 -2.32 10.01
C GLU A 153 29.26 -2.16 9.62
N PRO A 154 28.35 -3.07 10.00
CA PRO A 154 26.93 -2.85 9.76
C PRO A 154 26.54 -1.52 10.41
N LYS A 155 26.26 -0.49 9.60
CA LYS A 155 25.76 0.80 10.11
C LYS A 155 24.55 0.49 10.98
N TYR A 156 24.66 0.84 12.26
CA TYR A 156 23.65 0.56 13.30
C TYR A 156 23.47 -0.92 13.69
N GLY A 157 24.45 -1.80 13.49
CA GLY A 157 24.38 -3.21 13.87
C GLY A 157 24.02 -3.42 15.34
N LYS A 158 24.71 -2.69 16.24
CA LYS A 158 24.44 -2.69 17.69
C LYS A 158 23.01 -2.24 17.99
N ALA A 159 22.52 -1.17 17.34
CA ALA A 159 21.16 -0.69 17.53
C ALA A 159 20.10 -1.67 17.02
N LYS A 160 20.35 -2.36 15.90
CA LYS A 160 19.46 -3.40 15.39
C LYS A 160 19.41 -4.61 16.32
N MET A 161 20.54 -5.03 16.86
CA MET A 161 20.58 -6.09 17.87
C MET A 161 19.86 -5.68 19.16
N ALA A 162 19.99 -4.43 19.58
CA ALA A 162 19.23 -3.89 20.71
C ALA A 162 17.73 -4.04 20.45
N LEU A 163 17.24 -3.65 19.27
CA LEU A 163 15.82 -3.80 18.92
C LEU A 163 15.36 -5.27 18.93
N ILE A 164 16.18 -6.20 18.45
CA ILE A 164 15.87 -7.64 18.50
C ILE A 164 15.78 -8.10 19.96
N ALA A 165 16.78 -7.78 20.77
CA ALA A 165 16.80 -8.14 22.20
C ALA A 165 15.62 -7.51 22.95
N MET A 166 15.23 -6.28 22.64
CA MET A 166 14.11 -5.59 23.30
C MET A 166 12.73 -6.09 22.84
N SER A 167 12.60 -6.58 21.60
CA SER A 167 11.35 -7.10 21.04
C SER A 167 11.09 -8.58 21.38
N MET A 168 12.13 -9.33 21.77
CA MET A 168 11.99 -10.73 22.15
C MET A 168 11.17 -10.90 23.45
N PRO A 169 10.25 -11.89 23.52
CA PRO A 169 9.54 -12.21 24.76
C PRO A 169 10.49 -12.48 25.93
N ALA A 170 10.10 -12.05 27.14
CA ALA A 170 10.92 -12.24 28.34
C ALA A 170 11.21 -13.73 28.62
N THR A 171 10.24 -14.60 28.34
CA THR A 171 10.38 -16.05 28.47
C THR A 171 11.46 -16.63 27.56
N GLU A 172 11.64 -16.05 26.37
CA GLU A 172 12.61 -16.53 25.39
C GLU A 172 14.01 -15.97 25.66
N ILE A 173 14.12 -14.67 25.95
CA ILE A 173 15.43 -14.03 26.15
C ILE A 173 16.12 -14.46 27.45
N CYS A 174 15.37 -14.91 28.45
CA CYS A 174 15.93 -15.48 29.68
C CYS A 174 16.51 -16.89 29.49
N HIS A 175 16.37 -17.50 28.31
CA HIS A 175 17.05 -18.75 28.04
C HIS A 175 18.56 -18.53 27.85
N ILE A 176 19.36 -19.26 28.63
CA ILE A 176 20.83 -19.19 28.64
C ILE A 176 21.43 -19.32 27.24
N HIS A 177 20.90 -20.21 26.39
CA HIS A 177 21.43 -20.40 25.04
C HIS A 177 21.18 -19.19 24.13
N ILE A 178 20.06 -18.48 24.33
CA ILE A 178 19.76 -17.24 23.62
C ILE A 178 20.68 -16.13 24.10
N GLN A 179 20.85 -15.95 25.41
CA GLN A 179 21.76 -14.95 25.97
C GLN A 179 23.20 -15.15 25.46
N ARG A 180 23.71 -16.39 25.51
CA ARG A 180 25.04 -16.74 24.98
C ARG A 180 25.18 -16.45 23.48
N ALA A 181 24.15 -16.71 22.69
CA ALA A 181 24.17 -16.42 21.26
C ALA A 181 24.20 -14.90 21.02
N LEU A 182 23.41 -14.13 21.76
CA LEU A 182 23.41 -12.67 21.70
C LEU A 182 24.76 -12.09 22.13
N ASP A 183 25.35 -12.58 23.23
CA ASP A 183 26.68 -12.16 23.68
C ASP A 183 27.76 -12.48 22.66
N PHE A 184 27.73 -13.67 22.06
CA PHE A 184 28.66 -14.04 21.02
C PHE A 184 28.58 -13.07 19.84
N ILE A 185 27.36 -12.76 19.36
CA ILE A 185 27.18 -11.81 18.26
C ILE A 185 27.67 -10.41 18.67
N LEU A 186 27.29 -9.94 19.86
CA LEU A 186 27.66 -8.61 20.34
C LEU A 186 29.18 -8.47 20.48
N GLN A 187 29.85 -9.44 21.09
CA GLN A 187 31.28 -9.37 21.37
C GLN A 187 32.12 -9.75 20.15
N LYS A 188 31.78 -10.82 19.43
CA LYS A 188 32.62 -11.35 18.33
C LYS A 188 32.32 -10.78 16.97
N VAL A 189 31.08 -10.36 16.72
CA VAL A 189 30.67 -9.85 15.40
C VAL A 189 30.59 -8.33 15.39
N MET A 190 30.19 -7.71 16.52
CA MET A 190 29.92 -6.28 16.60
C MET A 190 30.91 -5.49 17.45
N ASP A 191 31.88 -6.15 18.10
CA ASP A 191 32.85 -5.53 19.00
C ASP A 191 32.17 -4.60 20.02
N ALA A 192 31.10 -5.10 20.64
CA ALA A 192 30.38 -4.41 21.70
C ALA A 192 31.02 -4.73 23.06
N PRO A 193 31.00 -3.78 24.02
CA PRO A 193 31.43 -4.04 25.39
C PRO A 193 30.72 -5.28 25.97
N PRO A 194 31.42 -6.12 26.77
CA PRO A 194 30.86 -7.37 27.29
C PRO A 194 29.60 -7.16 28.15
N GLU A 195 29.45 -5.98 28.75
CA GLU A 195 28.30 -5.64 29.59
C GLU A 195 27.07 -5.17 28.80
N THR A 196 27.17 -5.05 27.47
CA THR A 196 26.11 -4.47 26.63
C THR A 196 24.78 -5.22 26.79
N LEU A 197 24.80 -6.56 26.76
CA LEU A 197 23.57 -7.34 26.90
C LEU A 197 22.99 -7.23 28.31
N ALA A 198 23.84 -7.29 29.34
CA ALA A 198 23.43 -7.12 30.73
C ALA A 198 22.73 -5.77 30.95
N VAL A 199 23.26 -4.68 30.37
CA VAL A 199 22.63 -3.35 30.42
C VAL A 199 21.24 -3.37 29.76
N TRP A 200 21.11 -4.01 28.60
CA TRP A 200 19.82 -4.10 27.91
C TRP A 200 18.80 -4.92 28.70
N LEU A 201 19.19 -6.06 29.26
CA LEU A 201 18.29 -6.85 30.11
C LEU A 201 17.91 -6.10 31.39
N ALA A 202 18.86 -5.40 32.02
CA ALA A 202 18.60 -4.58 33.20
C ALA A 202 17.59 -3.47 32.91
N THR A 203 17.63 -2.82 31.73
CA THR A 203 16.61 -1.82 31.35
C THR A 203 15.19 -2.42 31.22
N ARG A 204 15.08 -3.73 30.97
CA ARG A 204 13.81 -4.48 30.97
C ARG A 204 13.45 -5.07 32.33
N GLY A 205 14.30 -4.90 33.36
CA GLY A 205 14.15 -5.56 34.65
C GLY A 205 14.33 -7.08 34.60
N LEU A 206 15.11 -7.58 33.63
CA LEU A 206 15.36 -9.00 33.42
C LEU A 206 16.72 -9.44 33.98
N PRO A 207 16.85 -10.68 34.47
CA PRO A 207 18.13 -11.23 34.90
C PRO A 207 19.04 -11.53 33.70
N TYR A 208 20.35 -11.38 33.93
CA TYR A 208 21.42 -11.78 33.01
C TYR A 208 22.21 -12.93 33.66
#